data_AF-A0A7J3A906-F1
#
_entry.id   AF-A0A7J3A906-F1
#
_cell.length_a   1.000
_cell.length_b   1.000
_cell.length_c   1.000
_cell.angle_alpha   90.00
_cell.angle_beta   90.00
_cell.angle_gamma   90.00
#
_symmetry.space_group_name_H-M   'P 1'
#
loop_
_entity.id
_entity.type
_entity.pdbx_description
1 polymer ?
#
loop_
_entity_poly.entity_id
_entity_poly.type
_entity_poly.pdbx_seq_one_letter_code
_entity_poly.pdbx_strand_id
1 'polypeptide(L)'
;MSFTASREDFKLYLTCPRKLAFKTLGVKVREGKSTFRLPLSHTIGVSGERLTEQVLEIIASLQTDRSTGEYVEVYEKRGEDVKKAIKMIVEALSTAKKVHIEDETLRRSVEPIIESTIGETFSKIREASFFNLESYKEEMKKGFLNILKSMLDKVPKVLAVYKPVLRNRDTCSLGFPDYQVETEKGHMLLEVKNVADLSRAIQGAKDDLLYYNSLLADQELGDSVWLGRALPTPVTSLIVLPRQGVVKEVLEPIPNFRDVAVEIWKIKRAALVNRVLPDVRRVSSVCGRCGYRKFCEKMMVKQIEPAKPLPLVYAMAKYELEEVEKPMRQVSLDVPSAFWRAYSELRRKVAEGDEKAKEDLNKMTEYLNWLHLKRQEDICKILYRSMPNEFDSWGGLNFLRENFSRVTAIAHMLYPTHEDNVRVILRVARKRWES
;
A
#
# COMPACT_ATOMS: atom_id res chain seq x y z
N MET A 1 12.97 -3.64 4.90
CA MET A 1 12.64 -5.08 4.78
C MET A 1 11.18 -5.26 5.19
N SER A 2 10.36 -5.86 4.34
CA SER A 2 8.94 -6.09 4.59
C SER A 2 8.71 -7.56 4.92
N PHE A 3 8.03 -7.84 6.02
CA PHE A 3 7.51 -9.18 6.35
C PHE A 3 6.15 -9.40 5.68
N THR A 4 6.06 -9.11 4.38
CA THR A 4 4.89 -9.37 3.54
C THR A 4 5.34 -9.96 2.22
N ALA A 5 4.49 -10.66 1.47
CA ALA A 5 4.72 -10.84 0.03
C ALA A 5 4.16 -9.61 -0.69
N SER A 6 4.95 -8.54 -0.82
CA SER A 6 4.50 -7.26 -1.36
C SER A 6 4.53 -7.23 -2.90
N ARG A 7 3.76 -6.32 -3.51
CA ARG A 7 3.78 -6.01 -4.96
C ARG A 7 5.18 -6.00 -5.56
N GLU A 8 6.09 -5.36 -4.86
CA GLU A 8 7.47 -5.19 -5.29
C GLU A 8 8.28 -6.48 -5.15
N ASP A 9 7.97 -7.34 -4.17
CA ASP A 9 8.56 -8.68 -4.09
C ASP A 9 8.13 -9.54 -5.26
N PHE A 10 6.87 -9.46 -5.69
CA PHE A 10 6.37 -10.12 -6.90
C PHE A 10 7.09 -9.64 -8.16
N LYS A 11 7.21 -8.31 -8.35
CA LYS A 11 7.96 -7.75 -9.49
C LYS A 11 9.41 -8.25 -9.51
N LEU A 12 10.07 -8.29 -8.36
CA LEU A 12 11.44 -8.77 -8.26
C LEU A 12 11.55 -10.27 -8.51
N TYR A 13 10.64 -11.06 -7.95
CA TYR A 13 10.59 -12.50 -8.17
C TYR A 13 10.43 -12.83 -9.66
N LEU A 14 9.41 -12.24 -10.31
CA LEU A 14 9.12 -12.46 -11.72
C LEU A 14 10.25 -11.97 -12.64
N THR A 15 11.00 -10.95 -12.20
CA THR A 15 12.21 -10.51 -12.91
C THR A 15 13.39 -11.48 -12.69
N CYS A 16 13.69 -11.80 -11.43
CA CYS A 16 14.77 -12.69 -11.01
C CYS A 16 14.68 -12.98 -9.49
N PRO A 17 14.44 -14.23 -9.06
CA PRO A 17 14.34 -14.59 -7.65
C PRO A 17 15.57 -14.21 -6.79
N ARG A 18 16.77 -14.20 -7.38
CA ARG A 18 17.98 -13.74 -6.67
C ARG A 18 17.94 -12.25 -6.32
N LYS A 19 17.31 -11.41 -7.13
CA LYS A 19 17.14 -9.97 -6.80
C LYS A 19 16.28 -9.79 -5.55
N LEU A 20 15.22 -10.58 -5.42
CA LEU A 20 14.40 -10.61 -4.21
C LEU A 20 15.23 -11.01 -2.99
N ALA A 21 16.05 -12.06 -3.10
CA ALA A 21 16.94 -12.49 -2.01
C ALA A 21 17.91 -11.38 -1.59
N PHE A 22 18.58 -10.71 -2.55
CA PHE A 22 19.48 -9.60 -2.25
C PHE A 22 18.80 -8.41 -1.59
N LYS A 23 17.62 -8.03 -2.10
CA LYS A 23 16.83 -6.95 -1.49
C LYS A 23 16.42 -7.31 -0.07
N THR A 24 16.06 -8.58 0.15
CA THR A 24 15.72 -9.11 1.46
C THR A 24 16.92 -9.06 2.40
N LEU A 25 18.13 -9.36 1.91
CA LEU A 25 19.39 -9.22 2.66
C LEU A 25 19.77 -7.75 2.94
N GLY A 26 19.07 -6.77 2.35
CA GLY A 26 19.40 -5.36 2.45
C GLY A 26 20.59 -4.94 1.58
N VAL A 27 21.00 -5.77 0.61
CA VAL A 27 22.08 -5.45 -0.33
C VAL A 27 21.63 -4.29 -1.20
N LYS A 28 22.32 -3.16 -1.08
CA LYS A 28 22.06 -1.97 -1.88
C LYS A 28 22.96 -1.97 -3.11
N VAL A 29 22.36 -1.86 -4.28
CA VAL A 29 23.06 -1.56 -5.53
C VAL A 29 22.82 -0.09 -5.87
N ARG A 30 23.81 0.57 -6.48
CA ARG A 30 23.60 1.92 -7.03
C ARG A 30 22.60 1.80 -8.17
N GLU A 31 21.33 2.08 -7.89
CA GLU A 31 20.38 2.44 -8.92
C GLU A 31 20.72 3.86 -9.37
N GLY A 32 20.87 4.10 -10.67
CA GLY A 32 21.15 5.42 -11.24
C GLY A 32 19.97 6.38 -11.13
N LYS A 33 19.34 6.50 -9.95
CA LYS A 33 18.32 7.50 -9.68
C LYS A 33 19.01 8.68 -9.01
N SER A 34 19.11 9.78 -9.75
CA SER A 34 19.45 11.09 -9.18
C SER A 34 18.46 11.41 -8.06
N THR A 35 18.97 11.64 -6.86
CA THR A 35 18.19 12.01 -5.67
C THR A 35 17.32 13.25 -5.88
N PHE A 36 17.73 14.14 -6.78
CA PHE A 36 16.96 15.33 -7.17
C PHE A 36 15.67 15.02 -7.96
N ARG A 37 15.57 13.86 -8.63
CA ARG A 37 14.38 13.51 -9.43
C ARG A 37 13.22 12.92 -8.61
N LEU A 38 13.49 12.47 -7.38
CA LEU A 38 12.50 11.80 -6.55
C LEU A 38 11.36 12.73 -6.10
N PRO A 39 11.62 13.93 -5.54
CA PRO A 39 10.55 14.85 -5.15
C PRO A 39 9.65 15.23 -6.33
N LEU A 40 10.24 15.53 -7.48
CA LEU A 40 9.51 15.88 -8.69
C LEU A 40 8.65 14.72 -9.20
N SER A 41 9.19 13.50 -9.27
CA SER A 41 8.42 12.32 -9.71
C SER A 41 7.24 12.00 -8.80
N HIS A 42 7.40 12.16 -7.49
CA HIS A 42 6.34 11.99 -6.52
C HIS A 42 5.24 13.03 -6.70
N THR A 43 5.61 14.31 -6.80
CA THR A 43 4.66 15.41 -7.00
C THR A 43 3.89 15.30 -8.33
N ILE A 44 4.55 14.88 -9.41
CA ILE A 44 3.88 14.55 -10.68
C ILE A 44 2.87 13.40 -10.47
N GLY A 45 3.24 12.34 -9.76
CA GLY A 45 2.33 11.24 -9.41
C GLY A 45 1.09 11.73 -8.66
N VAL A 46 1.28 12.45 -7.55
CA VAL A 46 0.21 12.97 -6.69
C VAL A 46 -0.74 13.90 -7.45
N SER A 47 -0.22 14.76 -8.32
CA SER A 47 -1.08 15.63 -9.15
C SER A 47 -1.94 14.83 -10.13
N GLY A 48 -1.42 13.73 -10.69
CA GLY A 48 -2.20 12.83 -11.55
C GLY A 48 -3.31 12.10 -10.79
N GLU A 49 -3.01 11.60 -9.59
CA GLU A 49 -4.02 10.99 -8.70
C GLU A 49 -5.14 11.98 -8.38
N ARG A 50 -4.79 13.18 -7.86
CA ARG A 50 -5.77 14.21 -7.50
C ARG A 50 -6.65 14.64 -8.67
N LEU A 51 -6.10 14.75 -9.87
CA LEU A 51 -6.89 15.08 -11.05
C LEU A 51 -7.83 13.95 -11.46
N THR A 52 -7.42 12.69 -11.27
CA THR A 52 -8.30 11.53 -11.48
C THR A 52 -9.45 11.52 -10.47
N GLU A 53 -9.19 11.94 -9.23
CA GLU A 53 -10.22 12.10 -8.19
C GLU A 53 -11.30 13.13 -8.59
N GLN A 54 -10.89 14.29 -9.11
CA GLN A 54 -11.84 15.29 -9.62
C GLN A 54 -12.67 14.73 -10.80
N VAL A 55 -12.08 13.90 -11.65
CA VAL A 55 -12.81 13.22 -12.74
C VAL A 55 -13.86 12.26 -12.20
N LEU A 56 -13.51 11.43 -11.21
CA LEU A 56 -14.45 10.50 -10.57
C LEU A 56 -15.62 11.24 -9.93
N GLU A 57 -15.37 12.40 -9.32
CA GLU A 57 -16.42 13.22 -8.75
C GLU A 57 -17.34 13.84 -9.80
N ILE A 58 -16.79 14.36 -10.91
CA ILE A 58 -17.59 14.87 -12.03
C ILE A 58 -18.49 13.75 -12.56
N ILE A 59 -17.95 12.54 -12.73
CA ILE A 59 -18.71 11.36 -13.18
C ILE A 59 -19.84 11.05 -12.19
N ALA A 60 -19.54 10.93 -10.90
CA ALA A 60 -20.56 10.67 -9.88
C ALA A 60 -21.66 11.75 -9.88
N SER A 61 -21.29 13.02 -10.05
CA SER A 61 -22.21 14.16 -10.09
C SER A 61 -23.13 14.12 -11.32
N LEU A 62 -22.62 13.64 -12.46
CA LEU A 62 -23.39 13.46 -13.69
C LEU A 62 -24.35 12.27 -13.61
N GLN A 63 -23.99 11.24 -12.84
CA GLN A 63 -24.80 10.03 -12.64
C GLN A 63 -25.84 10.16 -11.53
N THR A 64 -25.81 11.26 -10.77
CA THR A 64 -26.70 11.51 -9.63
C THR A 64 -28.12 11.81 -10.09
N ASP A 65 -29.11 11.06 -9.59
CA ASP A 65 -30.51 11.40 -9.79
C ASP A 65 -31.02 12.34 -8.69
N ARG A 66 -31.00 13.65 -8.97
CA ARG A 66 -31.48 14.66 -8.01
C ARG A 66 -32.97 14.54 -7.71
N SER A 67 -33.76 13.89 -8.57
CA SER A 67 -35.21 13.74 -8.36
C SER A 67 -35.54 12.73 -7.24
N THR A 68 -34.63 11.80 -6.98
CA THR A 68 -34.74 10.81 -5.89
C THR A 68 -34.05 11.26 -4.61
N GLY A 69 -33.48 12.47 -4.59
CA GLY A 69 -32.75 13.02 -3.44
C GLY A 69 -31.29 12.57 -3.35
N GLU A 70 -30.73 11.95 -4.39
CA GLU A 70 -29.31 11.59 -4.42
C GLU A 70 -28.42 12.84 -4.48
N TYR A 71 -27.26 12.77 -3.81
CA TYR A 71 -26.23 13.80 -3.84
C TYR A 71 -24.83 13.20 -3.69
N VAL A 72 -23.82 13.91 -4.19
CA VAL A 72 -22.41 13.54 -4.03
C VAL A 72 -21.85 14.24 -2.80
N GLU A 73 -21.29 13.46 -1.88
CA GLU A 73 -20.53 13.97 -0.73
C GLU A 73 -19.02 13.86 -1.00
N VAL A 74 -18.29 14.95 -0.75
CA VAL A 74 -16.84 15.02 -0.97
C VAL A 74 -16.18 15.49 0.32
N TYR A 75 -15.30 14.65 0.88
CA TYR A 75 -14.66 14.92 2.16
C TYR A 75 -13.41 15.81 2.07
N GLU A 76 -12.82 15.99 0.88
CA GLU A 76 -11.65 16.86 0.70
C GLU A 76 -12.08 18.34 0.63
N LYS A 77 -11.40 19.20 1.42
CA LYS A 77 -11.59 20.65 1.35
C LYS A 77 -10.89 21.18 0.10
N ARG A 78 -11.60 22.03 -0.67
CA ARG A 78 -11.07 22.68 -1.87
C ARG A 78 -11.54 24.12 -2.01
N GLY A 79 -10.78 24.88 -2.80
CA GLY A 79 -11.07 26.26 -3.15
C GLY A 79 -12.42 26.42 -3.87
N GLU A 80 -13.05 27.57 -3.68
CA GLU A 80 -14.36 27.87 -4.24
C GLU A 80 -14.36 27.89 -5.78
N ASP A 81 -13.24 28.30 -6.39
CA ASP A 81 -13.10 28.34 -7.85
C ASP A 81 -13.11 26.94 -8.48
N VAL A 82 -12.51 25.94 -7.82
CA VAL A 82 -12.55 24.54 -8.27
C VAL A 82 -13.97 23.98 -8.20
N LYS A 83 -14.72 24.30 -7.12
CA LYS A 83 -16.12 23.88 -7.00
C LYS A 83 -16.99 24.48 -8.11
N LYS A 84 -16.83 25.78 -8.39
CA LYS A 84 -17.53 26.46 -9.47
C LYS A 84 -17.20 25.85 -10.83
N ALA A 85 -15.92 25.59 -11.09
CA ALA A 85 -15.44 24.94 -12.30
C ALA A 85 -16.08 23.55 -12.51
N ILE A 86 -16.08 22.71 -11.49
CA ILE A 86 -16.72 21.38 -11.55
C ILE A 86 -18.22 21.50 -11.81
N LYS A 87 -18.91 22.41 -11.11
CA LYS A 87 -20.33 22.67 -11.34
C LYS A 87 -20.62 23.08 -12.78
N MET A 88 -19.82 23.99 -13.35
CA MET A 88 -19.95 24.40 -14.75
C MET A 88 -19.74 23.22 -15.72
N ILE A 89 -18.74 22.37 -15.47
CA ILE A 89 -18.49 21.18 -16.29
C ILE A 89 -19.70 20.25 -16.22
N VAL A 90 -20.22 19.97 -15.02
CA VAL A 90 -21.39 19.11 -14.82
C VAL A 90 -22.62 19.68 -15.53
N GLU A 91 -22.90 20.98 -15.41
CA GLU A 91 -24.03 21.64 -16.08
C GLU A 91 -23.91 21.59 -17.61
N ALA A 92 -22.72 21.85 -18.15
CA ALA A 92 -22.46 21.78 -19.59
C ALA A 92 -22.62 20.35 -20.13
N LEU A 93 -22.13 19.34 -19.40
CA LEU A 93 -22.22 17.94 -19.81
C LEU A 93 -23.63 17.36 -19.67
N SER A 94 -24.40 17.78 -18.66
CA SER A 94 -25.78 17.32 -18.44
C SER A 94 -26.79 17.85 -19.48
N THR A 95 -26.52 19.02 -20.07
CA THR A 95 -27.47 19.70 -20.98
C THR A 95 -27.27 19.34 -22.46
N ALA A 96 -26.12 18.79 -22.82
CA ALA A 96 -25.77 18.54 -24.21
C ALA A 96 -26.08 17.10 -24.66
N LYS A 97 -26.93 16.97 -25.68
CA LYS A 97 -27.27 15.67 -26.32
C LYS A 97 -26.06 14.97 -26.97
N LYS A 98 -25.01 15.72 -27.33
CA LYS A 98 -23.69 15.28 -27.78
C LYS A 98 -22.69 16.38 -27.45
N VAL A 99 -21.97 16.26 -26.35
CA VAL A 99 -20.86 17.17 -26.05
C VAL A 99 -19.68 16.80 -26.93
N HIS A 100 -19.20 17.73 -27.73
CA HIS A 100 -17.86 17.63 -28.31
C HIS A 100 -16.85 18.20 -27.31
N ILE A 101 -15.82 17.42 -26.94
CA ILE A 101 -14.71 17.83 -26.05
C ILE A 101 -14.03 19.14 -26.50
N GLU A 102 -14.21 19.50 -27.76
CA GLU A 102 -13.68 20.72 -28.37
C GLU A 102 -14.48 21.98 -27.98
N ASP A 103 -15.52 21.86 -27.15
CA ASP A 103 -16.23 23.01 -26.59
C ASP A 103 -15.27 23.86 -25.75
N GLU A 104 -15.04 25.08 -26.23
CA GLU A 104 -14.16 26.07 -25.63
C GLU A 104 -14.59 26.42 -24.19
N THR A 105 -15.88 26.30 -23.89
CA THR A 105 -16.44 26.52 -22.55
C THR A 105 -15.92 25.47 -21.56
N LEU A 106 -15.92 24.19 -21.96
CA LEU A 106 -15.40 23.10 -21.14
C LEU A 106 -13.89 23.23 -20.92
N ARG A 107 -13.14 23.61 -21.97
CA ARG A 107 -11.70 23.85 -21.85
C ARG A 107 -11.37 24.94 -20.83
N ARG A 108 -12.11 26.06 -20.87
CA ARG A 108 -11.96 27.15 -19.89
C ARG A 108 -12.34 26.72 -18.48
N SER A 109 -13.37 25.89 -18.31
CA SER A 109 -13.75 25.39 -17.00
C SER A 109 -12.76 24.39 -16.40
N VAL A 110 -11.95 23.69 -17.22
CA VAL A 110 -10.92 22.77 -16.73
C VAL A 110 -9.70 23.51 -16.15
N GLU A 111 -9.37 24.67 -16.70
CA GLU A 111 -8.17 25.41 -16.32
C GLU A 111 -8.05 25.68 -14.80
N PRO A 112 -9.07 26.21 -14.10
CA PRO A 112 -9.01 26.39 -12.64
C PRO A 112 -8.71 25.11 -11.86
N ILE A 113 -9.22 23.96 -12.31
CA ILE A 113 -8.98 22.65 -11.67
C ILE A 113 -7.52 22.26 -11.80
N ILE A 114 -6.96 22.37 -13.02
CA ILE A 114 -5.56 22.04 -13.31
C ILE A 114 -4.61 22.97 -12.57
N GLU A 115 -4.82 24.29 -12.68
CA GLU A 115 -3.96 25.30 -12.06
C GLU A 115 -3.95 25.17 -10.53
N SER A 116 -5.12 24.99 -9.91
CA SER A 116 -5.21 24.80 -8.46
C SER A 116 -4.54 23.49 -8.03
N THR A 117 -4.82 22.38 -8.69
CA THR A 117 -4.28 21.06 -8.30
C THR A 117 -2.76 21.00 -8.47
N ILE A 118 -2.24 21.50 -9.58
CA ILE A 118 -0.80 21.56 -9.83
C ILE A 118 -0.14 22.60 -8.91
N GLY A 119 -0.73 23.78 -8.74
CA GLY A 119 -0.21 24.81 -7.82
C GLY A 119 -0.05 24.30 -6.39
N GLU A 120 -1.07 23.63 -5.85
CA GLU A 120 -1.01 23.03 -4.51
C GLU A 120 0.06 21.94 -4.39
N THR A 121 0.10 21.02 -5.34
CA THR A 121 1.02 19.87 -5.29
C THR A 121 2.47 20.27 -5.49
N PHE A 122 2.74 21.29 -6.30
CA PHE A 122 4.09 21.81 -6.58
C PHE A 122 4.55 22.90 -5.62
N SER A 123 3.66 23.47 -4.79
CA SER A 123 3.98 24.54 -3.80
C SER A 123 5.17 24.23 -2.88
N LYS A 124 5.45 22.94 -2.64
CA LYS A 124 6.51 22.46 -1.74
C LYS A 124 7.86 22.22 -2.45
N ILE A 125 7.94 22.37 -3.77
CA ILE A 125 9.17 22.16 -4.54
C ILE A 125 9.93 23.49 -4.66
N ARG A 126 11.04 23.63 -3.93
CA ARG A 126 11.86 24.85 -3.91
C ARG A 126 12.64 25.10 -5.20
N GLU A 127 12.97 24.05 -5.96
CA GLU A 127 13.80 24.15 -7.18
C GLU A 127 13.21 23.26 -8.29
N ALA A 128 12.26 23.80 -9.05
CA ALA A 128 11.71 23.17 -10.25
C ALA A 128 12.38 23.69 -11.55
N SER A 129 13.57 24.30 -11.45
CA SER A 129 14.19 25.07 -12.54
C SER A 129 14.44 24.30 -13.85
N PHE A 130 14.49 22.97 -13.80
CA PHE A 130 14.65 22.12 -14.99
C PHE A 130 13.35 21.47 -15.48
N PHE A 131 12.22 21.70 -14.82
CA PHE A 131 10.92 21.15 -15.17
C PHE A 131 10.04 22.24 -15.80
N ASN A 132 9.62 22.02 -17.05
CA ASN A 132 8.71 22.94 -17.71
C ASN A 132 7.27 22.72 -17.19
N LEU A 133 6.92 23.44 -16.13
CA LEU A 133 5.62 23.35 -15.47
C LEU A 133 4.47 23.77 -16.37
N GLU A 134 4.67 24.79 -17.22
CA GLU A 134 3.65 25.27 -18.16
C GLU A 134 3.35 24.24 -19.25
N SER A 135 4.38 23.64 -19.84
CA SER A 135 4.19 22.52 -20.77
C SER A 135 3.47 21.35 -20.10
N TYR A 136 3.78 21.07 -18.83
CA TYR A 136 3.10 20.02 -18.08
C TYR A 136 1.62 20.35 -17.82
N LYS A 137 1.28 21.58 -17.42
CA LYS A 137 -0.11 22.04 -17.26
C LYS A 137 -0.90 21.88 -18.56
N GLU A 138 -0.33 22.26 -19.69
CA GLU A 138 -0.97 22.12 -21.00
C GLU A 138 -1.21 20.66 -21.41
N GLU A 139 -0.25 19.76 -21.13
CA GLU A 139 -0.45 18.32 -21.29
C GLU A 139 -1.61 17.82 -20.40
N MET A 140 -1.65 18.26 -19.13
CA MET A 140 -2.69 17.87 -18.18
C MET A 140 -4.07 18.40 -18.56
N LYS A 141 -4.20 19.65 -19.05
CA LYS A 141 -5.48 20.21 -19.55
C LYS A 141 -6.07 19.36 -20.66
N LYS A 142 -5.24 18.99 -21.66
CA LYS A 142 -5.65 18.12 -22.78
C LYS A 142 -5.99 16.71 -22.29
N GLY A 143 -5.16 16.17 -21.40
CA GLY A 143 -5.33 14.84 -20.85
C GLY A 143 -6.60 14.69 -19.99
N PHE A 144 -6.94 15.70 -19.18
CA PHE A 144 -8.07 15.70 -18.26
C PHE A 144 -9.41 15.45 -18.96
N LEU A 145 -9.70 16.19 -20.03
CA LEU A 145 -10.95 16.01 -20.78
C LEU A 145 -11.03 14.64 -21.46
N ASN A 146 -9.90 14.14 -21.95
CA ASN A 146 -9.82 12.84 -22.59
C ASN A 146 -10.06 11.69 -21.60
N ILE A 147 -9.46 11.76 -20.39
CA ILE A 147 -9.76 10.77 -19.34
C ILE A 147 -11.21 10.88 -18.88
N LEU A 148 -11.77 12.09 -18.71
CA LEU A 148 -13.15 12.28 -18.28
C LEU A 148 -14.12 11.59 -19.24
N LYS A 149 -14.00 11.82 -20.55
CA LYS A 149 -14.83 11.12 -21.54
C LYS A 149 -14.61 9.61 -21.51
N SER A 150 -13.35 9.16 -21.53
CA SER A 150 -13.07 7.73 -21.59
C SER A 150 -13.53 6.98 -20.35
N MET A 151 -13.53 7.62 -19.18
CA MET A 151 -14.05 7.08 -17.93
C MET A 151 -15.58 7.16 -17.84
N LEU A 152 -16.23 8.21 -18.36
CA LEU A 152 -17.70 8.29 -18.43
C LEU A 152 -18.31 7.08 -19.12
N ASP A 153 -17.66 6.57 -20.18
CA ASP A 153 -18.13 5.39 -20.91
C ASP A 153 -17.85 4.05 -20.17
N LYS A 154 -16.89 4.03 -19.25
CA LYS A 154 -16.36 2.79 -18.63
C LYS A 154 -16.76 2.60 -17.17
N VAL A 155 -17.07 3.67 -16.46
CA VAL A 155 -17.40 3.66 -15.04
C VAL A 155 -18.93 3.63 -14.90
N PRO A 156 -19.52 2.53 -14.43
CA PRO A 156 -20.96 2.46 -14.12
C PRO A 156 -21.36 3.44 -13.01
N LYS A 157 -22.65 3.48 -12.64
CA LYS A 157 -23.12 4.37 -11.57
C LYS A 157 -22.29 4.20 -10.30
N VAL A 158 -21.57 5.25 -9.92
CA VAL A 158 -20.69 5.29 -8.76
C VAL A 158 -21.53 5.38 -7.49
N LEU A 159 -21.25 4.49 -6.54
CA LEU A 159 -21.86 4.48 -5.20
C LEU A 159 -20.90 5.04 -4.16
N ALA A 160 -19.61 4.69 -4.25
CA ALA A 160 -18.57 5.19 -3.35
C ALA A 160 -17.17 5.12 -4.00
N VAL A 161 -16.26 5.98 -3.56
CA VAL A 161 -14.84 5.98 -3.94
C VAL A 161 -13.99 6.06 -2.68
N TYR A 162 -12.98 5.21 -2.58
CA TYR A 162 -12.04 5.22 -1.45
C TYR A 162 -10.65 4.78 -1.88
N LYS A 163 -9.64 5.11 -1.07
CA LYS A 163 -8.25 4.66 -1.25
C LYS A 163 -8.02 3.40 -0.39
N PRO A 164 -8.16 2.18 -0.95
CA PRO A 164 -8.24 1.00 -0.14
C PRO A 164 -6.87 0.53 0.36
N VAL A 165 -6.87 -0.26 1.44
CA VAL A 165 -5.78 -1.18 1.74
C VAL A 165 -6.31 -2.57 1.54
N LEU A 166 -5.85 -3.23 0.48
CA LEU A 166 -6.18 -4.61 0.19
C LEU A 166 -5.24 -5.52 0.97
N ARG A 167 -5.76 -6.62 1.51
CA ARG A 167 -4.93 -7.62 2.17
C ARG A 167 -5.37 -9.02 1.79
N ASN A 168 -4.39 -9.90 1.67
CA ASN A 168 -4.61 -11.33 1.52
C ASN A 168 -3.90 -12.04 2.67
N ARG A 169 -4.68 -12.73 3.52
CA ARG A 169 -4.15 -13.40 4.71
C ARG A 169 -3.38 -14.65 4.33
N ASP A 170 -3.83 -15.42 3.33
CA ASP A 170 -3.13 -16.61 2.87
C ASP A 170 -1.69 -16.27 2.48
N THR A 171 -1.52 -15.32 1.56
CA THR A 171 -0.18 -14.95 1.06
C THR A 171 0.58 -13.99 1.98
N CYS A 172 -0.05 -13.51 3.05
CA CYS A 172 0.44 -12.42 3.90
C CYS A 172 0.89 -11.20 3.10
N SER A 173 -0.01 -10.72 2.23
CA SER A 173 0.22 -9.64 1.28
C SER A 173 -0.63 -8.42 1.59
N LEU A 174 -0.10 -7.24 1.27
CA LEU A 174 -0.81 -5.96 1.33
C LEU A 174 -0.72 -5.25 -0.03
N GLY A 175 -1.81 -4.64 -0.46
CA GLY A 175 -1.95 -3.89 -1.70
C GLY A 175 -2.57 -2.52 -1.45
N PHE A 176 -2.16 -1.55 -2.26
CA PHE A 176 -2.55 -0.15 -2.15
C PHE A 176 -2.80 0.39 -3.56
N PRO A 177 -3.88 -0.04 -4.24
CA PRO A 177 -4.29 0.62 -5.47
C PRO A 177 -4.68 2.07 -5.17
N ASP A 178 -4.58 2.95 -6.16
CA ASP A 178 -4.86 4.37 -5.96
C ASP A 178 -6.32 4.60 -5.58
N TYR A 179 -7.26 3.90 -6.22
CA TYR A 179 -8.68 3.97 -5.88
C TYR A 179 -9.37 2.60 -6.00
N GLN A 180 -10.37 2.40 -5.15
CA GLN A 180 -11.43 1.41 -5.32
C GLN A 180 -12.76 2.16 -5.47
N VAL A 181 -13.48 1.81 -6.52
CA VAL A 181 -14.76 2.43 -6.87
C VAL A 181 -15.84 1.37 -6.70
N GLU A 182 -16.76 1.61 -5.79
CA GLU A 182 -17.98 0.82 -5.67
C GLU A 182 -19.01 1.33 -6.67
N THR A 183 -19.57 0.43 -7.47
CA THR A 183 -20.54 0.76 -8.51
C THR A 183 -21.74 -0.18 -8.44
N GLU A 184 -22.83 0.18 -9.10
CA GLU A 184 -24.02 -0.67 -9.23
C GLU A 184 -23.72 -2.06 -9.84
N LYS A 185 -22.64 -2.19 -10.61
CA LYS A 185 -22.22 -3.46 -11.23
C LYS A 185 -21.23 -4.25 -10.38
N GLY A 186 -20.71 -3.69 -9.30
CA GLY A 186 -19.67 -4.26 -8.46
C GLY A 186 -18.46 -3.34 -8.28
N HIS A 187 -17.41 -3.85 -7.63
CA HIS A 187 -16.22 -3.05 -7.33
C HIS A 187 -15.25 -3.00 -8.52
N MET A 188 -14.61 -1.84 -8.69
CA MET A 188 -13.55 -1.63 -9.67
C MET A 188 -12.27 -1.15 -8.97
N LEU A 189 -11.11 -1.57 -9.45
CA LEU A 189 -9.81 -1.04 -9.02
C LEU A 189 -9.22 -0.11 -10.07
N LEU A 190 -8.72 1.04 -9.64
CA LEU A 190 -8.07 2.03 -10.49
C LEU A 190 -6.61 2.20 -10.07
N GLU A 191 -5.71 2.17 -11.05
CA GLU A 191 -4.30 2.53 -10.88
C GLU A 191 -3.94 3.69 -11.81
N VAL A 192 -3.41 4.76 -11.23
CA VAL A 192 -3.04 6.00 -11.88
C VAL A 192 -1.53 6.03 -12.11
N LYS A 193 -1.09 6.21 -13.35
CA LYS A 193 0.32 6.49 -13.64
C LYS A 193 0.47 7.79 -14.40
N ASN A 194 1.15 8.75 -13.79
CA ASN A 194 1.35 10.06 -14.39
C ASN A 194 2.79 10.23 -14.92
N VAL A 195 3.22 9.35 -15.82
CA VAL A 195 4.58 9.34 -16.37
C VAL A 195 4.57 9.59 -17.87
N ALA A 196 5.58 10.27 -18.41
CA ALA A 196 5.62 10.64 -19.84
C ALA A 196 5.65 9.43 -20.79
N ASP A 197 6.37 8.37 -20.42
CA ASP A 197 6.52 7.15 -21.21
C ASP A 197 5.26 6.28 -21.08
N LEU A 198 4.40 6.37 -22.10
CA LEU A 198 3.11 5.69 -22.17
C LEU A 198 3.23 4.17 -22.03
N SER A 199 4.14 3.54 -22.78
CA SER A 199 4.29 2.09 -22.80
C SER A 199 4.73 1.57 -21.42
N ARG A 200 5.69 2.26 -20.80
CA ARG A 200 6.13 1.93 -19.45
C ARG A 200 5.05 2.17 -18.40
N ALA A 201 4.26 3.24 -18.56
CA ALA A 201 3.13 3.55 -17.68
C ALA A 201 2.10 2.43 -17.68
N ILE A 202 1.67 2.01 -18.88
CA ILE A 202 0.68 0.95 -19.08
C ILE A 202 1.18 -0.36 -18.48
N GLN A 203 2.40 -0.79 -18.84
CA GLN A 203 2.92 -2.06 -18.32
C GLN A 203 3.04 -2.04 -16.80
N GLY A 204 3.57 -0.94 -16.23
CA GLY A 204 3.72 -0.79 -14.79
C GLY A 204 2.38 -0.82 -14.04
N ALA A 205 1.37 -0.10 -14.55
CA ALA A 205 0.03 -0.08 -13.97
C ALA A 205 -0.69 -1.43 -14.10
N LYS A 206 -0.53 -2.10 -15.24
CA LYS A 206 -1.08 -3.44 -15.48
C LYS A 206 -0.53 -4.44 -14.48
N ASP A 207 0.80 -4.47 -14.29
CA ASP A 207 1.43 -5.37 -13.31
C ASP A 207 0.93 -5.09 -11.88
N ASP A 208 0.72 -3.80 -11.54
CA ASP A 208 0.19 -3.38 -10.24
C ASP A 208 -1.26 -3.86 -10.04
N LEU A 209 -2.14 -3.63 -11.03
CA LEU A 209 -3.53 -4.08 -10.99
C LEU A 209 -3.68 -5.59 -10.98
N LEU A 210 -2.88 -6.33 -11.75
CA LEU A 210 -2.90 -7.80 -11.71
C LEU A 210 -2.52 -8.32 -10.32
N TYR A 211 -1.53 -7.70 -9.68
CA TYR A 211 -1.19 -8.01 -8.30
C TYR A 211 -2.36 -7.68 -7.35
N TYR A 212 -2.97 -6.50 -7.45
CA TYR A 212 -4.08 -6.13 -6.55
C TYR A 212 -5.32 -7.00 -6.73
N ASN A 213 -5.71 -7.29 -7.97
CA ASN A 213 -6.79 -8.21 -8.29
C ASN A 213 -6.53 -9.60 -7.71
N SER A 214 -5.27 -10.05 -7.71
CA SER A 214 -4.92 -11.34 -7.10
C SER A 214 -5.13 -11.40 -5.59
N LEU A 215 -4.99 -10.27 -4.89
CA LEU A 215 -5.26 -10.22 -3.45
C LEU A 215 -6.75 -10.48 -3.15
N LEU A 216 -7.62 -10.15 -4.11
CA LEU A 216 -9.08 -10.28 -4.05
C LEU A 216 -9.63 -11.49 -4.82
N ALA A 217 -8.76 -12.31 -5.40
CA ALA A 217 -9.17 -13.54 -6.09
C ALA A 217 -9.63 -14.61 -5.07
N ASP A 218 -9.07 -14.58 -3.87
CA ASP A 218 -9.45 -15.46 -2.77
C ASP A 218 -10.50 -14.78 -1.89
N GLN A 219 -11.78 -15.09 -2.14
CA GLN A 219 -12.89 -14.47 -1.44
C GLN A 219 -12.96 -14.83 0.06
N GLU A 220 -12.25 -15.89 0.49
CA GLU A 220 -12.25 -16.30 1.91
C GLU A 220 -11.25 -15.50 2.75
N LEU A 221 -10.10 -15.12 2.16
CA LEU A 221 -8.97 -14.54 2.88
C LEU A 221 -8.51 -13.19 2.32
N GLY A 222 -9.13 -12.73 1.23
CA GLY A 222 -8.95 -11.41 0.64
C GLY A 222 -10.01 -10.42 1.12
N ASP A 223 -9.60 -9.21 1.53
CA ASP A 223 -10.54 -8.10 1.78
C ASP A 223 -9.90 -6.72 1.55
N SER A 224 -10.71 -5.68 1.79
CA SER A 224 -10.24 -4.32 2.03
C SER A 224 -10.47 -3.93 3.48
N VAL A 225 -9.42 -3.39 4.09
CA VAL A 225 -9.42 -2.91 5.49
C VAL A 225 -10.52 -1.87 5.74
N TRP A 226 -10.94 -1.11 4.73
CA TRP A 226 -11.96 -0.07 4.88
C TRP A 226 -13.38 -0.60 5.04
N LEU A 227 -13.68 -1.75 4.42
CA LEU A 227 -15.02 -2.33 4.44
C LEU A 227 -15.16 -3.38 5.55
N GLY A 228 -14.05 -3.92 6.08
CA GLY A 228 -14.06 -4.94 7.12
C GLY A 228 -14.85 -6.20 6.74
N ARG A 229 -15.02 -6.43 5.43
CA ARG A 229 -15.84 -7.49 4.82
C ARG A 229 -15.10 -8.03 3.61
N ALA A 230 -15.27 -9.33 3.35
CA ALA A 230 -14.79 -9.96 2.13
C ALA A 230 -15.25 -9.14 0.92
N LEU A 231 -14.28 -8.74 0.09
CA LEU A 231 -14.61 -8.04 -1.15
C LEU A 231 -14.83 -9.05 -2.25
N PRO A 232 -15.85 -8.86 -3.09
CA PRO A 232 -15.94 -9.64 -4.30
C PRO A 232 -14.75 -9.29 -5.21
N THR A 233 -14.37 -10.24 -6.04
CA THR A 233 -13.39 -10.01 -7.10
C THR A 233 -13.83 -8.81 -7.95
N PRO A 234 -12.94 -7.83 -8.23
CA PRO A 234 -13.31 -6.66 -9.01
C PRO A 234 -13.91 -7.06 -10.36
N VAL A 235 -15.00 -6.38 -10.76
CA VAL A 235 -15.67 -6.67 -12.03
C VAL A 235 -14.88 -6.16 -13.23
N THR A 236 -14.09 -5.11 -13.03
CA THR A 236 -13.10 -4.62 -13.98
C THR A 236 -12.06 -3.78 -13.25
N SER A 237 -10.91 -3.55 -13.90
CA SER A 237 -9.86 -2.68 -13.38
C SER A 237 -9.38 -1.73 -14.47
N LEU A 238 -9.16 -0.47 -14.11
CA LEU A 238 -8.79 0.59 -15.04
C LEU A 238 -7.40 1.15 -14.75
N ILE A 239 -6.60 1.24 -15.80
CA ILE A 239 -5.38 2.04 -15.83
C ILE A 239 -5.77 3.45 -16.28
N VAL A 240 -5.44 4.45 -15.48
CA VAL A 240 -5.68 5.87 -15.81
C VAL A 240 -4.35 6.58 -15.98
N LEU A 241 -4.17 7.25 -17.12
CA LEU A 241 -2.96 7.98 -17.48
C LEU A 241 -3.31 9.44 -17.77
N PRO A 242 -3.44 10.28 -16.73
CA PRO A 242 -3.97 11.63 -16.85
C PRO A 242 -3.19 12.49 -17.84
N ARG A 243 -1.85 12.46 -17.78
CA ARG A 243 -0.98 13.23 -18.68
C ARG A 243 -1.16 12.91 -20.16
N GLN A 244 -1.50 11.67 -20.50
CA GLN A 244 -1.70 11.25 -21.89
C GLN A 244 -3.18 11.23 -22.31
N GLY A 245 -4.11 11.42 -21.37
CA GLY A 245 -5.54 11.29 -21.68
C GLY A 245 -5.97 9.86 -21.98
N VAL A 246 -5.26 8.85 -21.47
CA VAL A 246 -5.49 7.44 -21.80
C VAL A 246 -6.11 6.70 -20.62
N VAL A 247 -7.14 5.89 -20.91
CA VAL A 247 -7.76 4.96 -19.95
C VAL A 247 -7.82 3.59 -20.61
N LYS A 248 -7.34 2.55 -19.92
CA LYS A 248 -7.35 1.17 -20.42
C LYS A 248 -7.93 0.22 -19.39
N GLU A 249 -8.75 -0.71 -19.85
CA GLU A 249 -9.19 -1.85 -19.05
C GLU A 249 -8.09 -2.92 -19.01
N VAL A 250 -7.98 -3.58 -17.86
CA VAL A 250 -7.16 -4.77 -17.67
C VAL A 250 -8.07 -5.98 -17.84
N LEU A 251 -7.87 -6.72 -18.93
CA LEU A 251 -8.66 -7.89 -19.30
C LEU A 251 -7.88 -9.20 -19.15
N GLU A 252 -6.61 -9.09 -18.80
CA GLU A 252 -5.73 -10.25 -18.68
C GLU A 252 -6.09 -11.10 -17.45
N PRO A 253 -5.97 -12.43 -17.57
CA PRO A 253 -6.24 -13.33 -16.45
C PRO A 253 -5.26 -13.06 -15.31
N ILE A 254 -5.74 -13.19 -14.08
CA ILE A 254 -4.93 -13.06 -12.87
C ILE A 254 -3.97 -14.27 -12.80
N PRO A 255 -2.64 -14.06 -12.78
CA PRO A 255 -1.66 -15.13 -12.53
C PRO A 255 -1.95 -15.92 -11.23
N ASN A 256 -1.40 -17.14 -11.11
CA ASN A 256 -1.43 -17.86 -9.83
C ASN A 256 -0.43 -17.22 -8.83
N PHE A 257 -0.85 -16.13 -8.19
CA PHE A 257 -0.04 -15.37 -7.24
C PHE A 257 0.22 -16.14 -5.93
N ARG A 258 -0.57 -17.16 -5.61
CA ARG A 258 -0.36 -17.98 -4.41
C ARG A 258 0.94 -18.77 -4.50
N ASP A 259 1.15 -19.49 -5.60
CA ASP A 259 2.37 -20.28 -5.82
C ASP A 259 3.60 -19.36 -5.81
N VAL A 260 3.47 -18.18 -6.41
CA VAL A 260 4.54 -17.18 -6.39
C VAL A 260 4.78 -16.65 -4.97
N ALA A 261 3.74 -16.43 -4.16
CA ALA A 261 3.89 -16.02 -2.77
C ALA A 261 4.63 -17.08 -1.94
N VAL A 262 4.31 -18.37 -2.14
CA VAL A 262 5.03 -19.48 -1.49
C VAL A 262 6.52 -19.41 -1.82
N GLU A 263 6.89 -19.25 -3.08
CA GLU A 263 8.29 -19.10 -3.48
C GLU A 263 8.95 -17.84 -2.90
N ILE A 264 8.23 -16.71 -2.84
CA ILE A 264 8.72 -15.49 -2.19
C ILE A 264 9.06 -15.74 -0.73
N TRP A 265 8.20 -16.44 0.02
CA TRP A 265 8.43 -16.74 1.43
C TRP A 265 9.62 -17.69 1.64
N LYS A 266 9.76 -18.72 0.79
CA LYS A 266 10.96 -19.59 0.75
C LYS A 266 12.23 -18.77 0.60
N ILE A 267 12.26 -17.86 -0.38
CA ILE A 267 13.41 -17.02 -0.68
C ILE A 267 13.71 -16.09 0.49
N LYS A 268 12.69 -15.45 1.06
CA LYS A 268 12.88 -14.52 2.18
C LYS A 268 13.44 -15.21 3.41
N ARG A 269 12.89 -16.36 3.79
CA ARG A 269 13.42 -17.16 4.91
C ARG A 269 14.86 -17.56 4.66
N ALA A 270 15.14 -18.16 3.51
CA ALA A 270 16.50 -18.62 3.17
C ALA A 270 17.52 -17.47 3.15
N ALA A 271 17.13 -16.31 2.64
CA ALA A 271 17.95 -15.11 2.64
C ALA A 271 18.22 -14.60 4.06
N LEU A 272 17.19 -14.51 4.91
CA LEU A 272 17.31 -13.91 6.25
C LEU A 272 18.02 -14.81 7.25
N VAL A 273 17.72 -16.11 7.21
CA VAL A 273 18.23 -17.09 8.18
C VAL A 273 19.55 -17.66 7.72
N ASN A 274 19.59 -18.19 6.49
CA ASN A 274 20.73 -18.97 6.01
C ASN A 274 21.72 -18.15 5.16
N ARG A 275 21.37 -16.89 4.82
CA ARG A 275 22.16 -16.02 3.93
C ARG A 275 22.47 -16.66 2.57
N VAL A 276 21.58 -17.49 2.04
CA VAL A 276 21.74 -18.17 0.74
C VAL A 276 20.84 -17.58 -0.35
N LEU A 277 21.20 -17.84 -1.60
CA LEU A 277 20.43 -17.44 -2.77
C LEU A 277 19.71 -18.65 -3.40
N PRO A 278 18.51 -18.45 -3.98
CA PRO A 278 17.86 -19.50 -4.77
C PRO A 278 18.69 -19.86 -5.99
N ASP A 279 18.69 -21.15 -6.34
CA ASP A 279 19.23 -21.60 -7.61
C ASP A 279 18.27 -21.24 -8.76
N VAL A 280 18.76 -20.49 -9.73
CA VAL A 280 17.95 -20.00 -10.86
C VAL A 280 18.80 -19.98 -12.12
N ARG A 281 18.17 -20.34 -13.25
CA ARG A 281 18.80 -20.27 -14.56
C ARG A 281 19.19 -18.82 -14.88
N ARG A 282 20.44 -18.62 -15.31
CA ARG A 282 20.90 -17.31 -15.78
C ARG A 282 20.26 -16.99 -17.13
N VAL A 283 19.67 -15.82 -17.24
CA VAL A 283 19.08 -15.30 -18.48
C VAL A 283 19.88 -14.08 -18.92
N SER A 284 20.55 -14.16 -20.06
CA SER A 284 21.51 -13.14 -20.52
C SER A 284 20.90 -11.74 -20.61
N SER A 285 19.65 -11.61 -21.08
CA SER A 285 18.94 -10.32 -21.17
C SER A 285 18.69 -9.69 -19.80
N VAL A 286 18.41 -10.50 -18.77
CA VAL A 286 18.19 -10.03 -17.38
C VAL A 286 19.52 -9.77 -16.67
N CYS A 287 20.52 -10.65 -16.86
CA CYS A 287 21.79 -10.60 -16.16
C CYS A 287 22.75 -9.53 -16.72
N GLY A 288 22.69 -9.22 -18.02
CA GLY A 288 23.66 -8.35 -18.69
C GLY A 288 23.80 -6.95 -18.08
N ARG A 289 22.68 -6.37 -17.61
CA ARG A 289 22.63 -5.04 -16.95
C ARG A 289 22.25 -5.11 -15.47
N CYS A 290 22.32 -6.29 -14.86
CA CYS A 290 21.88 -6.47 -13.49
C CYS A 290 22.89 -5.86 -12.50
N GLY A 291 22.46 -4.85 -11.72
CA GLY A 291 23.29 -4.25 -10.68
C GLY A 291 23.77 -5.24 -9.60
N TYR A 292 23.09 -6.37 -9.44
CA TYR A 292 23.46 -7.42 -8.47
C TYR A 292 24.45 -8.45 -9.01
N ARG A 293 24.87 -8.36 -10.27
CA ARG A 293 25.69 -9.41 -10.94
C ARG A 293 26.94 -9.80 -10.15
N LYS A 294 27.67 -8.81 -9.62
CA LYS A 294 28.89 -9.04 -8.82
C LYS A 294 28.63 -9.79 -7.50
N PHE A 295 27.41 -9.70 -6.96
CA PHE A 295 27.02 -10.40 -5.74
C PHE A 295 26.56 -11.83 -6.05
N CYS A 296 25.93 -12.06 -7.21
CA CYS A 296 25.55 -13.40 -7.67
C CYS A 296 26.73 -14.36 -7.79
N GLU A 297 27.93 -13.83 -8.05
CA GLU A 297 29.16 -14.62 -8.21
C GLU A 297 29.81 -14.96 -6.86
N LYS A 298 29.48 -14.23 -5.79
CA LYS A 298 30.13 -14.34 -4.47
C LYS A 298 29.35 -15.16 -3.45
N MET A 299 28.04 -15.33 -3.64
CA MET A 299 27.17 -15.93 -2.63
C MET A 299 26.84 -17.39 -2.95
N MET A 300 26.65 -18.18 -1.89
CA MET A 300 26.25 -19.58 -2.00
C MET A 300 24.85 -19.72 -2.58
N VAL A 301 24.72 -20.69 -3.48
CA VAL A 301 23.47 -21.05 -4.16
C VAL A 301 23.05 -22.42 -3.67
N LYS A 302 21.79 -22.56 -3.23
CA LYS A 302 21.23 -23.84 -2.78
C LYS A 302 19.76 -23.95 -3.17
N GLN A 303 19.24 -25.17 -3.15
CA GLN A 303 17.81 -25.38 -3.04
C GLN A 303 17.34 -24.85 -1.67
N ILE A 304 16.17 -24.23 -1.68
CA ILE A 304 15.61 -23.54 -0.52
C ILE A 304 14.36 -24.28 -0.03
N GLU A 305 14.23 -24.39 1.27
CA GLU A 305 13.12 -25.11 1.91
C GLU A 305 11.83 -24.28 1.94
N PRO A 306 10.65 -24.94 1.95
CA PRO A 306 9.36 -24.32 2.29
C PRO A 306 9.43 -23.50 3.59
N ALA A 307 8.73 -22.37 3.62
CA ALA A 307 8.62 -21.55 4.82
C ALA A 307 7.21 -20.98 4.93
N LYS A 308 6.59 -21.13 6.10
CA LYS A 308 5.34 -20.43 6.43
C LYS A 308 5.62 -18.94 6.63
N PRO A 309 4.69 -18.05 6.25
CA PRO A 309 4.83 -16.62 6.49
C PRO A 309 5.00 -16.31 7.98
N LEU A 310 6.06 -15.58 8.34
CA LEU A 310 6.32 -15.22 9.73
C LEU A 310 5.16 -14.44 10.41
N PRO A 311 4.43 -13.53 9.73
CA PRO A 311 3.25 -12.89 10.32
C PRO A 311 2.12 -13.86 10.66
N LEU A 312 1.91 -14.91 9.83
CA LEU A 312 0.93 -15.95 10.11
C LEU A 312 1.36 -16.80 11.30
N VAL A 313 2.63 -17.23 11.33
CA VAL A 313 3.21 -17.97 12.48
C VAL A 313 3.03 -17.17 13.78
N TYR A 314 3.36 -15.88 13.75
CA TYR A 314 3.16 -14.98 14.89
C TYR A 314 1.69 -14.91 15.33
N ALA A 315 0.77 -14.70 14.39
CA ALA A 315 -0.65 -14.53 14.69
C ALA A 315 -1.25 -15.82 15.26
N MET A 316 -0.86 -16.98 14.73
CA MET A 316 -1.24 -18.28 15.26
C MET A 316 -0.68 -18.53 16.67
N ALA A 317 0.62 -18.27 16.88
CA ALA A 317 1.23 -18.43 18.20
C ALA A 317 0.52 -17.56 19.25
N LYS A 318 0.20 -16.32 18.88
CA LYS A 318 -0.57 -15.39 19.74
C LYS A 318 -1.97 -15.93 20.04
N TYR A 319 -2.65 -16.46 19.03
CA TYR A 319 -3.98 -17.06 19.19
C TYR A 319 -3.98 -18.27 20.12
N GLU A 320 -3.04 -19.20 19.94
CA GLU A 320 -2.92 -20.39 20.81
C GLU A 320 -2.69 -20.00 22.29
N LEU A 321 -1.97 -18.89 22.54
CA LEU A 321 -1.79 -18.35 23.88
C LEU A 321 -3.09 -17.76 24.47
N GLU A 322 -3.87 -17.03 23.67
CA GLU A 322 -5.14 -16.45 24.11
C GLU A 322 -6.22 -17.52 24.42
N GLU A 323 -6.10 -18.73 23.86
CA GLU A 323 -6.98 -19.87 24.19
C GLU A 323 -6.57 -20.59 25.48
N VAL A 324 -5.27 -20.73 25.74
CA VAL A 324 -4.73 -21.44 26.91
C VAL A 324 -4.73 -20.53 28.15
N GLU A 325 -4.43 -19.25 27.97
CA GLU A 325 -4.42 -18.24 29.02
C GLU A 325 -5.60 -17.28 28.76
N LYS A 326 -6.67 -17.36 29.57
CA LYS A 326 -7.80 -16.40 29.64
C LYS A 326 -7.36 -14.99 29.25
N PRO A 327 -8.21 -14.21 28.53
CA PRO A 327 -7.77 -13.13 27.65
C PRO A 327 -6.71 -12.33 28.38
N MET A 328 -5.50 -12.25 27.81
CA MET A 328 -4.45 -11.34 28.26
C MET A 328 -5.15 -10.04 28.63
N ARG A 329 -5.43 -9.83 29.93
CA ARG A 329 -5.73 -8.50 30.44
C ARG A 329 -4.60 -7.69 29.88
N GLN A 330 -4.90 -6.64 29.12
CA GLN A 330 -3.91 -5.69 28.63
C GLN A 330 -2.85 -5.60 29.70
N VAL A 331 -1.69 -6.22 29.48
CA VAL A 331 -0.66 -6.27 30.49
C VAL A 331 -0.18 -4.83 30.50
N SER A 332 -0.83 -4.02 31.33
CA SER A 332 -0.42 -2.67 31.63
C SER A 332 1.04 -2.77 31.99
N LEU A 333 1.86 -1.85 31.49
CA LEU A 333 3.23 -1.76 31.99
C LEU A 333 3.12 -1.71 33.51
N ASP A 334 3.76 -2.66 34.18
CA ASP A 334 3.71 -2.76 35.63
C ASP A 334 4.55 -1.62 36.19
N VAL A 335 3.88 -0.47 36.34
CA VAL A 335 4.45 0.77 36.84
C VAL A 335 3.87 1.06 38.21
N PRO A 336 4.65 1.69 39.12
CA PRO A 336 4.12 2.15 40.40
C PRO A 336 2.87 3.02 40.24
N SER A 337 1.95 2.96 41.20
CA SER A 337 0.64 3.65 41.13
C SER A 337 0.72 5.17 40.90
N ALA A 338 1.80 5.82 41.36
CA ALA A 338 2.03 7.26 41.17
C ALA A 338 2.80 7.63 39.89
N PHE A 339 3.25 6.63 39.11
CA PHE A 339 4.18 6.83 37.99
C PHE A 339 3.66 7.81 36.95
N TRP A 340 2.45 7.59 36.43
CA TRP A 340 1.88 8.44 35.37
C TRP A 340 1.57 9.86 35.82
N ARG A 341 1.22 10.04 37.11
CA ARG A 341 1.05 11.36 37.70
C ARG A 341 2.37 12.12 37.73
N ALA A 342 3.43 11.49 38.24
CA ALA A 342 4.77 12.08 38.29
C ALA A 342 5.31 12.38 36.87
N TYR A 343 5.13 11.46 35.92
CA TYR A 343 5.54 11.64 34.53
C TYR A 343 4.86 12.86 33.88
N SER A 344 3.55 13.03 34.10
CA SER A 344 2.78 14.15 33.55
C SER A 344 3.18 15.48 34.18
N GLU A 345 3.44 15.50 35.49
CA GLU A 345 3.89 16.69 36.21
C GLU A 345 5.27 17.16 35.71
N LEU A 346 6.21 16.22 35.52
CA LEU A 346 7.53 16.52 34.96
C LEU A 346 7.42 17.07 33.53
N ARG A 347 6.57 16.50 32.67
CA ARG A 347 6.33 17.05 31.32
C ARG A 347 5.85 18.50 31.34
N ARG A 348 4.99 18.85 32.31
CA ARG A 348 4.53 20.24 32.48
C ARG A 348 5.67 21.17 32.90
N LYS A 349 6.47 20.78 33.90
CA LYS A 349 7.62 21.56 34.37
C LYS A 349 8.69 21.76 33.30
N VAL A 350 8.93 20.74 32.46
CA VAL A 350 9.82 20.84 31.29
C VAL A 350 9.31 21.87 30.28
N ALA A 351 8.00 21.93 30.03
CA ALA A 351 7.40 22.94 29.17
C ALA A 351 7.53 24.37 29.75
N GLU A 352 7.62 24.48 31.08
CA GLU A 352 7.87 25.73 31.82
C GLU A 352 9.38 26.10 31.90
N GLY A 353 10.28 25.27 31.33
CA GLY A 353 11.72 25.54 31.24
C GLY A 353 12.56 24.99 32.41
N ASP A 354 12.02 24.08 33.22
CA ASP A 354 12.75 23.47 34.34
C ASP A 354 13.73 22.38 33.86
N GLU A 355 15.03 22.69 33.87
CA GLU A 355 16.09 21.77 33.46
C GLU A 355 16.28 20.58 34.43
N LYS A 356 15.92 20.72 35.72
CA LYS A 356 15.97 19.60 36.66
C LYS A 356 14.84 18.62 36.38
N ALA A 357 13.64 19.14 36.10
CA ALA A 357 12.50 18.32 35.69
C ALA A 357 12.78 17.56 34.37
N LYS A 358 13.59 18.13 33.47
CA LYS A 358 14.02 17.49 32.23
C LYS A 358 14.93 16.30 32.47
N GLU A 359 15.89 16.42 33.39
CA GLU A 359 16.77 15.31 33.77
C GLU A 359 15.96 14.16 34.40
N ASP A 360 15.04 14.47 35.31
CA ASP A 360 14.18 13.47 35.95
C ASP A 360 13.19 12.81 34.96
N LEU A 361 12.65 13.59 34.02
CA LEU A 361 11.81 13.06 32.94
C LEU A 361 12.59 12.10 32.03
N ASN A 362 13.86 12.39 31.76
CA ASN A 362 14.73 11.50 30.98
C ASN A 362 14.90 10.14 31.69
N LYS A 363 15.21 10.14 32.99
CA LYS A 363 15.32 8.90 33.78
C LYS A 363 14.02 8.08 33.77
N MET A 364 12.87 8.73 33.92
CA MET A 364 11.58 8.04 33.83
C MET A 364 11.30 7.50 32.42
N THR A 365 11.73 8.21 31.38
CA THR A 365 11.60 7.77 29.99
C THR A 365 12.52 6.57 29.71
N GLU A 366 13.74 6.55 30.24
CA GLU A 366 14.65 5.40 30.19
C GLU A 366 14.04 4.17 30.89
N TYR A 367 13.45 4.36 32.07
CA TYR A 367 12.76 3.30 32.78
C TYR A 367 11.56 2.75 31.99
N LEU A 368 10.74 3.61 31.38
CA LEU A 368 9.66 3.19 30.48
C LEU A 368 10.19 2.37 29.30
N ASN A 369 11.26 2.84 28.65
CA ASN A 369 11.89 2.14 27.54
C ASN A 369 12.37 0.75 27.97
N TRP A 370 13.00 0.65 29.15
CA TRP A 370 13.41 -0.63 29.72
C TRP A 370 12.21 -1.56 29.99
N LEU A 371 11.12 -1.07 30.57
CA LEU A 371 9.90 -1.86 30.79
C LEU A 371 9.30 -2.36 29.47
N HIS A 372 9.28 -1.52 28.43
CA HIS A 372 8.84 -1.91 27.09
C HIS A 372 9.70 -3.03 26.50
N LEU A 373 11.03 -2.93 26.61
CA LEU A 373 11.96 -3.95 26.13
C LEU A 373 11.81 -5.27 26.88
N LYS A 374 11.72 -5.22 28.21
CA LYS A 374 11.50 -6.41 29.05
C LYS A 374 10.19 -7.10 28.68
N ARG A 375 9.11 -6.32 28.53
CA ARG A 375 7.80 -6.85 28.10
C ARG A 375 7.87 -7.50 26.72
N GLN A 376 8.53 -6.85 25.76
CA GLN A 376 8.74 -7.43 24.43
C GLN A 376 9.49 -8.76 24.52
N GLU A 377 10.53 -8.83 25.35
CA GLU A 377 11.31 -10.05 25.55
C GLU A 377 10.46 -11.19 26.11
N ASP A 378 9.63 -10.89 27.11
CA ASP A 378 8.73 -11.85 27.73
C ASP A 378 7.67 -12.34 26.74
N ILE A 379 7.05 -11.44 25.97
CA ILE A 379 6.11 -11.81 24.89
C ILE A 379 6.81 -12.71 23.86
N CYS A 380 8.04 -12.37 23.43
CA CYS A 380 8.78 -13.21 22.49
C CYS A 380 9.04 -14.62 23.03
N LYS A 381 9.40 -14.75 24.32
CA LYS A 381 9.61 -16.06 24.97
C LYS A 381 8.31 -16.88 24.98
N ILE A 382 7.20 -16.25 25.31
CA ILE A 382 5.89 -16.89 25.39
C ILE A 382 5.43 -17.34 23.98
N LEU A 383 5.51 -16.46 22.97
CA LEU A 383 5.20 -16.81 21.57
C LEU A 383 6.08 -17.95 21.07
N TYR A 384 7.39 -17.89 21.33
CA TYR A 384 8.33 -18.92 20.92
C TYR A 384 7.97 -20.29 21.51
N ARG A 385 7.59 -20.35 22.79
CA ARG A 385 7.17 -21.60 23.45
C ARG A 385 5.90 -22.19 22.85
N SER A 386 5.01 -21.35 22.31
CA SER A 386 3.77 -21.79 21.65
C SER A 386 4.07 -22.56 20.36
N MET A 387 5.01 -22.05 19.53
CA MET A 387 5.32 -22.65 18.23
C MET A 387 6.84 -22.77 17.95
N PRO A 388 7.61 -23.52 18.75
CA PRO A 388 9.07 -23.49 18.73
C PRO A 388 9.65 -23.88 17.37
N ASN A 389 9.15 -24.96 16.77
CA ASN A 389 9.63 -25.46 15.47
C ASN A 389 9.44 -24.42 14.34
N GLU A 390 8.31 -23.71 14.34
CA GLU A 390 8.01 -22.70 13.33
C GLU A 390 8.93 -21.49 13.47
N PHE A 391 9.19 -21.04 14.71
CA PHE A 391 10.13 -19.95 14.95
C PHE A 391 11.59 -20.35 14.74
N ASP A 392 11.98 -21.59 15.06
CA ASP A 392 13.32 -22.12 14.77
C ASP A 392 13.59 -22.14 13.27
N SER A 393 12.57 -22.46 12.46
CA SER A 393 12.66 -22.32 11.01
C SER A 393 13.02 -20.89 10.57
N TRP A 394 12.68 -19.88 11.38
CA TRP A 394 12.97 -18.47 11.14
C TRP A 394 14.22 -17.95 11.89
N GLY A 395 15.06 -18.83 12.45
CA GLY A 395 16.25 -18.44 13.21
C GLY A 395 16.01 -18.28 14.71
N GLY A 396 14.87 -18.77 15.21
CA GLY A 396 14.56 -18.94 16.62
C GLY A 396 14.24 -17.64 17.36
N LEU A 397 14.33 -17.71 18.68
CA LEU A 397 13.95 -16.63 19.59
C LEU A 397 14.71 -15.32 19.35
N ASN A 398 16.01 -15.39 19.02
CA ASN A 398 16.82 -14.20 18.77
C ASN A 398 16.34 -13.44 17.54
N PHE A 399 16.05 -14.16 16.45
CA PHE A 399 15.50 -13.54 15.25
C PHE A 399 14.14 -12.88 15.52
N LEU A 400 13.26 -13.55 16.28
CA LEU A 400 11.96 -12.99 16.67
C LEU A 400 12.14 -11.69 17.47
N ARG A 401 13.05 -11.65 18.45
CA ARG A 401 13.32 -10.45 19.28
C ARG A 401 13.76 -9.26 18.45
N GLU A 402 14.71 -9.48 17.53
CA GLU A 402 15.26 -8.43 16.65
C GLU A 402 14.20 -7.87 15.69
N ASN A 403 13.21 -8.68 15.33
CA ASN A 403 12.21 -8.33 14.32
C ASN A 403 10.79 -8.13 14.88
N PHE A 404 10.62 -8.23 16.20
CA PHE A 404 9.32 -8.33 16.87
C PHE A 404 8.36 -7.21 16.46
N SER A 405 8.77 -5.95 16.56
CA SER A 405 7.90 -4.81 16.27
C SER A 405 7.41 -4.81 14.82
N ARG A 406 8.24 -5.28 13.89
CA ARG A 406 7.92 -5.34 12.46
C ARG A 406 6.96 -6.48 12.15
N VAL A 407 7.23 -7.66 12.71
CA VAL A 407 6.36 -8.83 12.56
C VAL A 407 4.99 -8.55 13.18
N THR A 408 4.98 -7.99 14.39
CA THR A 408 3.76 -7.61 15.11
C THR A 408 2.92 -6.61 14.32
N ALA A 409 3.55 -5.54 13.81
CA ALA A 409 2.82 -4.52 13.04
C ALA A 409 2.17 -5.10 11.78
N ILE A 410 2.88 -5.95 11.04
CA ILE A 410 2.28 -6.61 9.86
C ILE A 410 1.20 -7.60 10.27
N ALA A 411 1.43 -8.41 11.30
CA ALA A 411 0.47 -9.38 11.77
C ALA A 411 -0.83 -8.71 12.25
N HIS A 412 -0.77 -7.55 12.91
CA HIS A 412 -1.97 -6.80 13.30
C HIS A 412 -2.74 -6.23 12.12
N MET A 413 -2.06 -5.85 11.03
CA MET A 413 -2.75 -5.41 9.81
C MET A 413 -3.41 -6.57 9.07
N LEU A 414 -2.81 -7.77 9.08
CA LEU A 414 -3.34 -8.95 8.39
C LEU A 414 -4.40 -9.69 9.22
N TYR A 415 -4.20 -9.76 10.53
CA TYR A 415 -4.97 -10.54 11.50
C TYR A 415 -5.29 -9.69 12.75
N PRO A 416 -6.11 -8.64 12.60
CA PRO A 416 -6.48 -7.80 13.73
C PRO A 416 -7.27 -8.60 14.76
N THR A 417 -6.91 -8.45 16.03
CA THR A 417 -7.53 -9.22 17.13
C THR A 417 -8.98 -8.82 17.42
N HIS A 418 -9.45 -7.69 16.89
CA HIS A 418 -10.81 -7.20 17.07
C HIS A 418 -11.76 -7.64 15.95
N GLU A 419 -11.29 -8.38 14.94
CA GLU A 419 -12.12 -8.89 13.85
C GLU A 419 -12.81 -10.18 14.28
N ASP A 420 -14.15 -10.20 14.29
CA ASP A 420 -14.97 -11.29 14.85
C ASP A 420 -14.59 -12.68 14.29
N ASN A 421 -14.23 -12.74 13.00
CA ASN A 421 -13.92 -13.98 12.29
C ASN A 421 -12.43 -14.31 12.22
N VAL A 422 -11.55 -13.57 12.92
CA VAL A 422 -10.09 -13.76 12.85
C VAL A 422 -9.67 -15.20 13.17
N ARG A 423 -10.41 -15.89 14.05
CA ARG A 423 -10.17 -17.29 14.42
C ARG A 423 -10.35 -18.24 13.24
N VAL A 424 -11.45 -18.06 12.50
CA VAL A 424 -11.78 -18.86 11.32
C VAL A 424 -10.75 -18.59 10.23
N ILE A 425 -10.42 -17.32 10.00
CA ILE A 425 -9.42 -16.87 9.04
C ILE A 425 -8.06 -17.53 9.32
N LEU A 426 -7.57 -17.49 10.57
CA LEU A 426 -6.30 -18.11 10.95
C LEU A 426 -6.31 -19.62 10.74
N ARG A 427 -7.41 -20.31 11.07
CA ARG A 427 -7.55 -21.75 10.87
C ARG A 427 -7.52 -22.13 9.38
N VAL A 428 -8.22 -21.40 8.53
CA VAL A 428 -8.23 -21.63 7.07
C VAL A 428 -6.86 -21.35 6.48
N ALA A 429 -6.24 -20.23 6.83
CA ALA A 429 -4.89 -19.88 6.38
C ALA A 429 -3.88 -20.97 6.79
N ARG A 430 -3.90 -21.42 8.06
CA ARG A 430 -3.03 -22.50 8.55
C ARG A 430 -3.16 -23.76 7.70
N LYS A 431 -4.39 -24.23 7.50
CA LYS A 431 -4.67 -25.46 6.74
C LYS A 431 -4.11 -25.39 5.32
N ARG A 432 -4.24 -24.23 4.66
CA ARG A 432 -3.73 -24.03 3.30
C ARG A 432 -2.20 -24.06 3.21
N TRP A 433 -1.49 -23.65 4.25
CA TRP A 433 -0.02 -23.74 4.28
C TRP A 433 0.50 -25.13 4.71
N GLU A 434 -0.38 -26.00 5.19
CA GLU A 434 -0.08 -27.40 5.52
C GLU A 434 -0.38 -28.36 4.36
N SER A 435 -1.25 -27.95 3.43
CA SER A 435 -1.54 -28.62 2.15
C SER A 435 -0.62 -28.15 1.02
#